data_AF-A0A9N9XFQ5-F1
#
_entry.id   AF-A0A9N9XFQ5-F1
#
_cell.length_a   1.000
_cell.length_b   1.000
_cell.length_c   1.000
_cell.angle_alpha   90.00
_cell.angle_beta   90.00
_cell.angle_gamma   90.00
#
_symmetry.space_group_name_H-M   'P 1'
#
loop_
_entity.id
_entity.type
_entity.pdbx_description
1 polymer ?
#
loop_
_entity_poly.entity_id
_entity_poly.type
_entity_poly.pdbx_seq_one_letter_code
_entity_poly.pdbx_strand_id
1 'polypeptide(L)'
;MCTQVGLGALVFGYTLVGAVSFMTLEQKGVNIEPVQINEKREEYLVKLYEVALKHNIFDVDSFFSDSNAVLRSYQEKVVEIFKYGYSERSVNDMWTFSAALMYSLSVITMIGYGNLVPRTSYGKIATVVYALFGIPLYVLFFLNVGDALAGSFRWIYRKMYKCSTQPEDADEIPKRIIVPSSACIWVMIIYVLAGAAIFSAWEGWGFLDSIYFCVTSLCKIGMGDFVPGTGTVYNEAEGHSKLVLSYIYIFFGLGLVAMCYNLMREEIREKVKNIREDFAQCVEDTRLRIIECCKKIRGEQEEYY
;
A
#
# COMPACT_ATOMS: atom_id res chain seq x y z
N MET A 1 15.95 6.17 21.09
CA MET A 1 14.50 5.92 21.23
C MET A 1 13.65 7.20 21.08
N CYS A 2 14.00 8.34 21.71
CA CYS A 2 13.23 9.60 21.53
C CYS A 2 13.09 10.08 20.07
N THR A 3 14.12 9.93 19.25
CA THR A 3 14.10 10.36 17.84
C THR A 3 13.19 9.51 16.95
N GLN A 4 13.02 8.22 17.26
CA GLN A 4 12.24 7.28 16.44
C GLN A 4 10.73 7.45 16.67
N VAL A 5 10.31 7.64 17.92
CA VAL A 5 8.91 7.93 18.27
C VAL A 5 8.50 9.31 17.73
N GLY A 6 9.42 10.29 17.77
CA GLY A 6 9.20 11.62 17.21
C GLY A 6 8.93 11.61 15.71
N LEU A 7 9.59 10.73 14.94
CA LEU A 7 9.36 10.63 13.50
C LEU A 7 7.98 10.03 13.16
N GLY A 8 7.51 9.05 13.95
CA GLY A 8 6.17 8.49 13.78
C GLY A 8 5.08 9.51 14.07
N ALA A 9 5.25 10.30 15.14
CA ALA A 9 4.36 11.42 15.46
C ALA A 9 4.38 12.49 14.36
N LEU A 10 5.56 12.76 13.78
CA LEU A 10 5.70 13.71 12.68
C LEU A 10 4.95 13.26 11.42
N VAL A 11 5.07 11.98 11.02
CA VAL A 11 4.31 11.43 9.88
C VAL A 11 2.81 11.43 10.15
N PHE A 12 2.39 11.05 11.36
CA PHE A 12 0.99 11.11 11.76
C PHE A 12 0.44 12.54 11.76
N GLY A 13 1.22 13.52 12.24
CA GLY A 13 0.86 14.93 12.15
C GLY A 13 0.75 15.41 10.70
N TYR A 14 1.66 14.95 9.84
CA TYR A 14 1.67 15.29 8.42
C TYR A 14 0.41 14.77 7.70
N THR A 15 -0.03 13.54 7.99
CA THR A 15 -1.28 13.00 7.41
C THR A 15 -2.52 13.73 7.90
N LEU A 16 -2.56 14.17 9.16
CA LEU A 16 -3.66 14.99 9.69
C LEU A 16 -3.76 16.34 8.96
N VAL A 17 -2.62 17.03 8.77
CA VAL A 17 -2.57 18.30 8.03
C VAL A 17 -3.01 18.09 6.57
N GLY A 18 -2.57 17.00 5.94
CA GLY A 18 -3.02 16.60 4.62
C GLY A 18 -4.54 16.41 4.56
N ALA A 19 -5.11 15.67 5.52
CA ALA A 19 -6.54 15.39 5.57
C ALA A 19 -7.39 16.66 5.59
N VAL A 20 -7.06 17.61 6.47
CA VAL A 20 -7.76 18.90 6.57
C VAL A 20 -7.59 19.71 5.27
N SER A 21 -6.39 19.71 4.69
CA SER A 21 -6.10 20.46 3.47
C SER A 21 -6.90 19.93 2.27
N PHE A 22 -6.88 18.62 2.01
CA PHE A 22 -7.59 18.04 0.88
C PHE A 22 -9.10 18.09 1.05
N MET A 23 -9.61 17.86 2.26
CA MET A 23 -11.03 18.02 2.57
C MET A 23 -11.51 19.44 2.22
N THR A 24 -10.80 20.48 2.68
CA THR A 24 -11.21 21.87 2.45
C THR A 24 -11.05 22.34 1.01
N LEU A 25 -10.06 21.81 0.28
CA LEU A 25 -9.83 22.15 -1.13
C LEU A 25 -10.86 21.49 -2.05
N GLU A 26 -11.17 20.22 -1.83
CA GLU A 26 -12.03 19.44 -2.73
C GLU A 26 -13.52 19.60 -2.41
N GLN A 27 -13.93 19.84 -1.16
CA GLN A 27 -15.33 20.18 -0.84
C GLN A 27 -15.79 21.50 -1.47
N LYS A 28 -14.87 22.37 -1.89
CA LYS A 28 -15.16 23.62 -2.61
C LYS A 28 -15.15 23.46 -4.14
N GLY A 29 -14.83 22.27 -4.65
CA GLY A 29 -14.70 21.97 -6.07
C GLY A 29 -16.03 21.86 -6.81
N VAL A 30 -15.99 22.04 -8.14
CA VAL A 30 -17.17 22.04 -9.02
C VAL A 30 -17.91 20.71 -8.93
N ASN A 31 -19.17 20.78 -8.48
CA ASN A 31 -20.11 19.66 -8.44
C ASN A 31 -20.50 19.24 -9.86
N ILE A 32 -20.11 18.03 -10.27
CA ILE A 32 -20.87 17.29 -11.27
C ILE A 32 -21.89 16.51 -10.44
N GLU A 33 -23.04 17.12 -10.16
CA GLU A 33 -24.04 16.49 -9.31
C GLU A 33 -24.58 15.22 -9.97
N PRO A 34 -24.93 14.18 -9.19
CA PRO A 34 -25.64 13.00 -9.69
C PRO A 34 -26.91 13.36 -10.48
N VAL A 35 -27.48 14.53 -10.15
CA VAL A 35 -28.62 15.18 -10.81
C VAL A 35 -28.43 15.29 -12.33
N GLN A 36 -27.21 15.59 -12.81
CA GLN A 36 -26.95 15.78 -14.24
C GLN A 36 -27.09 14.48 -15.05
N ILE A 37 -26.82 13.30 -14.48
CA ILE A 37 -27.03 12.02 -15.20
C ILE A 37 -28.52 11.70 -15.29
N ASN A 38 -29.28 11.94 -14.22
CA ASN A 38 -30.72 11.70 -14.24
C ASN A 38 -31.42 12.61 -15.25
N GLU A 39 -31.07 13.89 -15.26
CA GLU A 39 -31.57 14.85 -16.26
C GLU A 39 -31.21 14.44 -17.68
N LYS A 40 -29.96 14.02 -17.93
CA LYS A 40 -29.55 13.54 -19.25
C LYS A 40 -30.29 12.26 -19.63
N ARG A 41 -30.45 11.32 -18.71
CA ARG A 41 -31.21 10.09 -18.95
C ARG A 41 -32.64 10.41 -19.38
N GLU A 42 -33.32 11.30 -18.69
CA GLU A 42 -34.66 11.76 -19.05
C GLU A 42 -34.68 12.44 -20.43
N GLU A 43 -33.72 13.32 -20.72
CA GLU A 43 -33.59 13.97 -22.03
C GLU A 43 -33.48 12.96 -23.18
N TYR A 44 -32.62 11.95 -23.06
CA TYR A 44 -32.44 10.93 -24.10
C TYR A 44 -33.60 9.92 -24.16
N LEU A 45 -34.29 9.66 -23.05
CA LEU A 45 -35.52 8.86 -23.05
C LEU A 45 -36.63 9.55 -23.86
N VAL A 46 -36.78 10.86 -23.73
CA VAL A 46 -37.74 11.64 -24.55
C VAL A 46 -37.38 11.55 -26.03
N LYS A 47 -36.11 11.71 -26.40
CA LYS A 47 -35.66 11.55 -27.80
C LYS A 47 -35.94 10.15 -28.36
N LEU A 48 -35.73 9.11 -27.55
CA LEU A 48 -36.01 7.74 -27.96
C LEU A 48 -37.52 7.51 -28.16
N TYR A 49 -38.35 8.11 -27.30
CA TYR A 49 -39.81 8.08 -27.44
C TYR A 49 -40.28 8.80 -28.70
N GLU A 50 -39.67 9.94 -29.07
CA GLU A 50 -39.96 10.64 -30.34
C GLU A 50 -39.65 9.77 -31.57
N VAL A 51 -38.54 9.02 -31.56
CA VAL A 51 -38.20 8.07 -32.63
C VAL A 51 -39.27 6.97 -32.75
N ALA A 52 -39.77 6.47 -31.61
CA ALA A 52 -40.83 5.46 -31.58
C ALA A 52 -42.19 5.99 -32.08
N LEU A 53 -42.46 7.29 -31.94
CA LEU A 53 -43.67 7.91 -32.49
C LEU A 53 -43.54 8.24 -33.99
N LYS A 54 -42.31 8.52 -34.46
CA LYS A 54 -42.02 8.90 -35.85
C LYS A 54 -42.08 7.72 -36.81
N HIS A 55 -41.55 6.56 -36.39
CA HIS A 55 -41.47 5.37 -37.24
C HIS A 55 -42.58 4.37 -36.90
N ASN A 56 -43.15 3.76 -37.94
CA ASN A 56 -44.13 2.70 -37.76
C ASN A 56 -43.39 1.38 -37.46
N ILE A 57 -43.99 0.49 -36.65
CA ILE A 57 -43.35 -0.76 -36.18
C ILE A 57 -42.88 -1.68 -37.34
N PHE A 58 -43.44 -1.49 -38.54
CA PHE A 58 -43.11 -2.25 -39.74
C PHE A 58 -41.87 -1.74 -40.50
N ASP A 59 -41.43 -0.49 -40.30
CA ASP A 59 -40.18 0.05 -40.89
C ASP A 59 -39.02 -0.15 -39.92
N VAL A 60 -38.60 -1.41 -39.84
CA VAL A 60 -37.63 -1.90 -38.87
C VAL A 60 -36.26 -1.22 -39.08
N ASP A 61 -35.80 -1.10 -40.31
CA ASP A 61 -34.45 -0.58 -40.62
C ASP A 61 -34.32 0.90 -40.25
N SER A 62 -35.32 1.72 -40.57
CA SER A 62 -35.31 3.15 -40.22
C SER A 62 -35.43 3.37 -38.71
N PHE A 63 -36.30 2.60 -38.03
CA PHE A 63 -36.44 2.66 -36.58
C PHE A 63 -35.14 2.26 -35.86
N PHE A 64 -34.49 1.17 -36.29
CA PHE A 64 -33.21 0.75 -35.73
C PHE A 64 -32.11 1.79 -35.96
N SER A 65 -32.04 2.38 -37.15
CA SER A 65 -31.01 3.38 -37.47
C SER A 65 -31.13 4.63 -36.59
N ASP A 66 -32.33 5.21 -36.49
CA ASP A 66 -32.58 6.42 -35.69
C ASP A 66 -32.43 6.14 -34.18
N SER A 67 -32.94 5.00 -33.69
CA SER A 67 -32.81 4.62 -32.28
C SER A 67 -31.36 4.38 -31.87
N ASN A 68 -30.59 3.72 -32.74
CA ASN A 68 -29.18 3.45 -32.47
C ASN A 68 -28.34 4.74 -32.48
N ALA A 69 -28.71 5.73 -33.31
CA ALA A 69 -28.08 7.05 -33.30
C ALA A 69 -28.32 7.79 -31.96
N VAL A 70 -29.54 7.74 -31.42
CA VAL A 70 -29.87 8.33 -30.11
C VAL A 70 -29.13 7.61 -28.98
N LEU A 71 -29.15 6.28 -28.98
CA LEU A 71 -28.45 5.47 -27.97
C LEU A 71 -26.94 5.68 -28.00
N ARG A 72 -26.33 5.76 -29.18
CA ARG A 72 -24.91 6.05 -29.32
C ARG A 72 -24.55 7.42 -28.75
N SER A 73 -25.39 8.43 -29.03
CA SER A 73 -25.21 9.78 -28.49
C SER A 73 -25.34 9.81 -26.96
N TYR A 74 -26.27 9.04 -26.39
CA TYR A 74 -26.38 8.87 -24.94
C TYR A 74 -25.15 8.17 -24.36
N GLN A 75 -24.71 7.07 -24.97
CA GLN A 75 -23.52 6.33 -24.54
C GLN A 75 -22.28 7.22 -24.54
N GLU A 76 -22.06 8.01 -25.59
CA GLU A 76 -20.95 8.95 -25.68
C GLU A 76 -21.01 9.99 -24.55
N LYS A 77 -22.19 10.54 -24.26
CA LYS A 77 -22.37 11.52 -23.19
C LYS A 77 -22.18 10.91 -21.80
N VAL A 78 -22.69 9.71 -21.56
CA VAL A 78 -22.49 8.98 -20.30
C VAL A 78 -21.00 8.67 -20.10
N VAL A 79 -20.33 8.14 -21.12
CA VAL A 79 -18.89 7.85 -21.06
C VAL A 79 -18.09 9.13 -20.77
N GLU A 80 -18.47 10.27 -21.35
CA GLU A 80 -17.86 11.56 -21.05
C GLU A 80 -18.02 11.92 -19.56
N ILE A 81 -19.23 11.81 -19.01
CA ILE A 81 -19.50 12.14 -17.60
C ILE A 81 -18.74 11.17 -16.66
N PHE A 82 -18.69 9.88 -16.97
CA PHE A 82 -17.88 8.91 -16.23
C PHE A 82 -16.38 9.22 -16.31
N LYS A 83 -15.86 9.63 -17.47
CA LYS A 83 -14.46 10.06 -17.64
C LYS A 83 -14.12 11.30 -16.81
N TYR A 84 -15.05 12.25 -16.67
CA TYR A 84 -14.90 13.39 -15.78
C TYR A 84 -15.06 13.03 -14.29
N GLY A 85 -15.39 11.76 -13.99
CA GLY A 85 -15.46 11.21 -12.66
C GLY A 85 -16.87 11.20 -12.09
N TYR A 86 -17.86 10.67 -12.79
CA TYR A 86 -19.16 10.44 -12.16
C TYR A 86 -19.02 9.60 -10.87
N SER A 87 -19.71 10.02 -9.81
CA SER A 87 -19.89 9.26 -8.59
C SER A 87 -21.33 9.40 -8.15
N GLU A 88 -21.98 8.31 -7.76
CA GLU A 88 -23.35 8.36 -7.22
C GLU A 88 -23.43 9.14 -5.90
N ARG A 89 -22.28 9.33 -5.23
CA ARG A 89 -22.15 10.06 -3.96
C ARG A 89 -21.87 11.54 -4.16
N SER A 90 -22.38 12.36 -3.23
CA SER A 90 -22.06 13.78 -3.18
C SER A 90 -20.56 13.99 -2.87
N VAL A 91 -20.01 15.13 -3.26
CA VAL A 91 -18.61 15.48 -3.00
C VAL A 91 -18.31 15.53 -1.49
N ASN A 92 -19.28 15.99 -0.68
CA ASN A 92 -19.16 16.05 0.77
C ASN A 92 -19.08 14.65 1.41
N ASP A 93 -19.82 13.68 0.86
CA ASP A 93 -19.83 12.31 1.37
C ASP A 93 -18.57 11.54 0.95
N MET A 94 -17.94 11.93 -0.17
CA MET A 94 -16.66 11.37 -0.62
C MET A 94 -15.48 11.93 0.18
N TRP A 95 -15.42 13.25 0.34
CA TRP A 95 -14.33 13.95 1.03
C TRP A 95 -14.66 14.18 2.50
N THR A 96 -14.89 13.09 3.23
CA THR A 96 -14.97 13.13 4.69
C THR A 96 -13.57 13.19 5.32
N PHE A 97 -13.46 13.65 6.57
CA PHE A 97 -12.16 13.74 7.26
C PHE A 97 -11.41 12.39 7.28
N SER A 98 -12.10 11.29 7.61
CA SER A 98 -11.51 9.95 7.65
C SER A 98 -11.06 9.47 6.26
N ALA A 99 -11.84 9.78 5.21
CA ALA A 99 -11.48 9.44 3.83
C ALA A 99 -10.28 10.26 3.35
N ALA A 100 -10.25 11.56 3.66
CA ALA A 100 -9.11 12.44 3.37
C ALA A 100 -7.84 12.04 4.14
N LEU A 101 -7.99 11.51 5.36
CA LEU A 101 -6.89 10.95 6.15
C LEU A 101 -6.31 9.70 5.50
N MET A 102 -7.17 8.78 5.05
CA MET A 102 -6.74 7.59 4.32
C MET A 102 -6.07 7.98 2.99
N TYR A 103 -6.66 8.92 2.24
CA TYR A 103 -6.05 9.47 1.03
C TYR A 103 -4.64 10.03 1.30
N SER A 104 -4.50 10.87 2.33
CA SER A 104 -3.23 11.48 2.73
C SER A 104 -2.17 10.44 3.11
N LEU A 105 -2.58 9.36 3.78
CA LEU A 105 -1.72 8.21 4.05
C LEU A 105 -1.32 7.52 2.75
N SER A 106 -2.28 7.22 1.87
CA SER A 106 -2.04 6.50 0.61
C SER A 106 -1.03 7.20 -0.30
N VAL A 107 -1.03 8.54 -0.30
CA VAL A 107 -0.11 9.36 -1.10
C VAL A 107 1.32 9.28 -0.56
N ILE A 108 1.54 9.50 0.74
CA ILE A 108 2.90 9.47 1.30
C ILE A 108 3.49 8.07 1.36
N THR A 109 2.64 7.06 1.56
CA THR A 109 3.05 5.65 1.63
C THR A 109 3.23 5.01 0.27
N MET A 110 2.84 5.71 -0.80
CA MET A 110 2.90 5.26 -2.20
C MET A 110 2.00 4.05 -2.48
N ILE A 111 0.92 3.89 -1.72
CA ILE A 111 -0.09 2.85 -1.98
C ILE A 111 -0.99 3.28 -3.15
N GLY A 112 -1.55 4.50 -3.06
CA GLY A 112 -2.32 5.11 -4.14
C GLY A 112 -3.53 4.31 -4.65
N TYR A 113 -4.49 3.98 -3.78
CA TYR A 113 -5.69 3.19 -4.15
C TYR A 113 -6.46 3.72 -5.38
N GLY A 114 -6.45 5.02 -5.66
CA GLY A 114 -7.07 5.58 -6.86
C GLY A 114 -8.61 5.64 -6.85
N ASN A 115 -9.26 5.08 -5.83
CA ASN A 115 -10.70 5.17 -5.61
C ASN A 115 -11.16 6.57 -5.16
N LEU A 116 -10.27 7.34 -4.50
CA LEU A 116 -10.48 8.73 -4.13
C LEU A 116 -9.33 9.58 -4.69
N VAL A 117 -9.64 10.53 -5.57
CA VAL A 117 -8.65 11.38 -6.24
C VAL A 117 -9.13 12.84 -6.31
N PRO A 118 -8.24 13.83 -6.15
CA PRO A 118 -8.58 15.23 -6.26
C PRO A 118 -8.93 15.59 -7.70
N ARG A 119 -10.07 16.25 -7.88
CA ARG A 119 -10.56 16.67 -9.18
C ARG A 119 -10.22 18.12 -9.47
N THR A 120 -10.15 18.95 -8.43
CA THR A 120 -9.83 20.37 -8.60
C THR A 120 -8.38 20.58 -9.05
N SER A 121 -8.14 21.64 -9.83
CA SER A 121 -6.78 22.01 -10.23
C SER A 121 -5.89 22.30 -9.02
N TYR A 122 -6.45 22.97 -7.99
CA TYR A 122 -5.73 23.26 -6.75
C TYR A 122 -5.43 22.00 -5.95
N GLY A 123 -6.38 21.06 -5.85
CA GLY A 123 -6.15 19.76 -5.20
C GLY A 123 -5.06 18.95 -5.88
N LYS A 124 -5.03 18.92 -7.22
CA LYS A 124 -3.96 18.27 -7.98
C LYS A 124 -2.58 18.89 -7.70
N ILE A 125 -2.48 20.22 -7.71
CA ILE A 125 -1.23 20.92 -7.36
C ILE A 125 -0.83 20.62 -5.91
N ALA A 126 -1.79 20.65 -4.98
CA ALA A 126 -1.55 20.33 -3.58
C ALA A 126 -1.04 18.90 -3.40
N THR A 127 -1.58 17.91 -4.13
CA THR A 127 -1.08 16.52 -4.10
C THR A 127 0.35 16.41 -4.58
N VAL A 128 0.73 17.12 -5.65
CA VAL A 128 2.13 17.11 -6.14
C VAL A 128 3.08 17.63 -5.07
N VAL A 129 2.77 18.78 -4.46
CA VAL A 129 3.59 19.38 -3.40
C VAL A 129 3.61 18.48 -2.16
N TYR A 130 2.47 17.93 -1.77
CA TYR A 130 2.33 17.06 -0.61
C TYR A 130 3.10 15.75 -0.78
N ALA A 131 3.12 15.16 -1.98
CA ALA A 131 3.90 13.98 -2.30
C ALA A 131 5.41 14.27 -2.30
N LEU A 132 5.83 15.43 -2.84
CA LEU A 132 7.24 15.83 -2.92
C LEU A 132 7.93 15.85 -1.56
N PHE A 133 7.27 16.36 -0.52
CA PHE A 133 7.81 16.38 0.84
C PHE A 133 7.42 15.15 1.66
N GLY A 134 6.22 14.61 1.44
CA GLY A 134 5.67 13.49 2.19
C GLY A 134 6.38 12.17 1.91
N ILE A 135 6.75 11.89 0.67
CA ILE A 135 7.45 10.65 0.29
C ILE A 135 8.83 10.56 0.95
N PRO A 136 9.73 11.57 0.85
CA PRO A 136 11.00 11.54 1.56
C PRO A 136 10.85 11.40 3.08
N LEU A 137 9.88 12.13 3.67
CA LEU A 137 9.58 12.04 5.09
C LEU A 137 9.15 10.61 5.48
N TYR A 138 8.28 10.00 4.69
CA TYR A 138 7.83 8.63 4.91
C TYR A 138 8.96 7.61 4.73
N VAL A 139 9.86 7.78 3.76
CA VAL A 139 11.03 6.90 3.59
C VAL A 139 11.94 6.97 4.82
N LEU A 140 12.19 8.16 5.37
CA LEU A 140 12.95 8.31 6.63
C LEU A 140 12.25 7.61 7.79
N PHE A 141 10.92 7.71 7.88
CA PHE A 141 10.11 6.98 8.85
C PHE A 141 10.25 5.47 8.68
N PHE A 142 10.09 4.97 7.46
CA PHE A 142 10.16 3.56 7.13
C PHE A 142 11.51 2.96 7.54
N LEU A 143 12.62 3.62 7.23
CA LEU A 143 13.96 3.14 7.59
C LEU A 143 14.18 3.10 9.11
N ASN A 144 13.71 4.13 9.83
CA ASN A 144 13.97 4.27 11.27
C ASN A 144 13.04 3.43 12.14
N VAL A 145 11.78 3.25 11.74
CA VAL A 145 10.79 2.45 12.48
C VAL A 145 11.11 0.96 12.40
N GLY A 146 11.61 0.49 11.26
CA GLY A 146 12.01 -0.90 11.12
C GLY A 146 13.07 -1.32 12.16
N ASP A 147 14.04 -0.45 12.44
CA ASP A 147 15.10 -0.73 13.44
C ASP A 147 14.55 -0.72 14.87
N ALA A 148 13.64 0.21 15.17
CA ALA A 148 12.98 0.27 16.48
C ALA A 148 12.15 -1.00 16.74
N LEU A 149 11.33 -1.39 15.78
CA LEU A 149 10.47 -2.57 15.88
C LEU A 149 11.28 -3.87 15.89
N ALA A 150 12.35 -3.96 15.09
CA ALA A 150 13.26 -5.10 15.11
C ALA A 150 13.94 -5.24 16.50
N GLY A 151 14.33 -4.12 17.11
CA GLY A 151 14.84 -4.09 18.48
C GLY A 151 13.84 -4.61 19.50
N SER A 152 12.59 -4.12 19.46
CA SER A 152 11.50 -4.62 20.31
C SER A 152 11.23 -6.10 20.08
N PHE A 153 11.21 -6.56 18.82
CA PHE A 153 10.97 -7.96 18.49
C PHE A 153 12.07 -8.88 19.02
N ARG A 154 13.35 -8.49 18.88
CA ARG A 154 14.49 -9.21 19.47
C ARG A 154 14.40 -9.29 20.99
N TRP A 155 13.92 -8.22 21.63
CA TRP A 155 13.71 -8.20 23.08
C TRP A 155 12.61 -9.19 23.49
N ILE A 156 11.46 -9.18 22.81
CA ILE A 156 10.35 -10.12 23.04
C ILE A 156 10.84 -11.56 22.81
N TYR A 157 11.50 -11.82 21.68
CA TYR A 157 12.02 -13.14 21.34
C TYR A 157 13.00 -13.66 22.40
N ARG A 158 13.95 -12.82 22.85
CA ARG A 158 14.88 -13.17 23.93
C ARG A 158 14.16 -13.47 25.24
N LYS A 159 13.10 -12.70 25.56
CA LYS A 159 12.30 -12.93 26.76
C LYS A 159 11.57 -14.26 26.70
N MET A 160 10.95 -14.59 25.57
CA MET A 160 10.28 -15.88 25.35
C MET A 160 11.26 -17.05 25.39
N TYR A 161 12.41 -16.93 24.72
CA TYR A 161 13.46 -17.96 24.74
C TYR A 161 13.93 -18.25 26.17
N LYS A 162 14.26 -17.20 26.94
CA LYS A 162 14.64 -17.35 28.37
C LYS A 162 13.56 -17.99 29.25
N CYS A 163 12.29 -17.88 28.89
CA CYS A 163 11.20 -18.53 29.61
C CYS A 163 11.00 -19.99 29.18
N SER A 164 11.51 -20.39 28.00
CA SER A 164 11.37 -21.74 27.46
C SER A 164 12.61 -22.62 27.70
N THR A 165 13.79 -22.03 27.95
CA THR A 165 15.04 -22.76 28.23
C THR A 165 15.13 -23.16 29.70
N GLN A 166 15.57 -24.39 29.97
CA GLN A 166 15.84 -24.87 31.32
C GLN A 166 17.09 -24.20 31.93
N PRO A 167 17.17 -24.06 33.27
CA PRO A 167 18.23 -23.29 33.93
C PRO A 167 19.66 -23.84 33.76
N GLU A 168 19.83 -25.10 33.33
CA GLU A 168 21.17 -25.70 33.14
C GLU A 168 21.91 -25.20 31.88
N ASP A 169 21.20 -24.68 30.86
CA ASP A 169 21.79 -24.15 29.62
C ASP A 169 21.96 -22.60 29.63
N ALA A 170 21.79 -21.96 30.79
CA ALA A 170 21.69 -20.51 30.92
C ALA A 170 23.04 -19.75 30.80
N ASP A 171 24.17 -20.45 30.88
CA ASP A 171 25.50 -19.84 30.81
C ASP A 171 26.03 -19.67 29.37
N GLU A 172 25.41 -20.29 28.38
CA GLU A 172 25.77 -20.16 26.95
C GLU A 172 24.75 -19.34 26.13
N ILE A 173 24.16 -18.27 26.69
CA ILE A 173 23.26 -17.42 25.89
C ILE A 173 24.11 -16.60 24.89
N PRO A 174 24.02 -16.86 23.57
CA PRO A 174 24.77 -16.07 22.60
C PRO A 174 24.33 -14.61 22.70
N LYS A 175 25.29 -13.69 22.84
CA LYS A 175 25.04 -12.23 22.95
C LYS A 175 24.24 -11.65 21.78
N ARG A 176 24.11 -12.40 20.67
CA ARG A 176 23.36 -12.04 19.46
C ARG A 176 22.45 -13.20 19.08
N ILE A 177 21.19 -13.17 19.52
CA ILE A 177 20.16 -14.03 18.94
C ILE A 177 19.82 -13.43 17.58
N ILE A 178 20.29 -14.07 16.51
CA ILE A 178 19.89 -13.76 15.15
C ILE A 178 18.48 -14.30 15.00
N VAL A 179 17.50 -13.39 15.04
CA VAL A 179 16.11 -13.75 14.77
C VAL A 179 16.06 -14.21 13.31
N PRO A 180 15.66 -15.46 13.03
CA PRO A 180 15.58 -15.92 11.66
C PRO A 180 14.51 -15.14 10.91
N SER A 181 14.78 -14.77 9.65
CA SER A 181 13.83 -14.08 8.79
C SER A 181 12.51 -14.84 8.62
N SER A 182 12.55 -16.18 8.72
CA SER A 182 11.36 -17.03 8.71
C SER A 182 10.37 -16.73 9.84
N ALA A 183 10.82 -16.29 11.02
CA ALA A 183 9.93 -15.88 12.10
C ALA A 183 9.14 -14.61 11.76
N CYS A 184 9.72 -13.70 10.96
CA CYS A 184 9.05 -12.48 10.52
C CYS A 184 7.92 -12.77 9.53
N ILE A 185 8.13 -13.76 8.65
CA ILE A 185 7.11 -14.22 7.71
C ILE A 185 5.88 -14.74 8.47
N TRP A 186 6.08 -15.52 9.54
CA TRP A 186 4.98 -15.99 10.37
C TRP A 186 4.22 -14.85 11.06
N VAL A 187 4.92 -13.84 11.57
CA VAL A 187 4.29 -12.63 12.15
C VAL A 187 3.44 -11.91 11.10
N MET A 188 3.94 -11.75 9.88
CA MET A 188 3.19 -11.13 8.78
C MET A 188 1.97 -11.95 8.39
N ILE A 189 2.08 -13.28 8.32
CA ILE A 189 0.93 -14.17 8.02
C ILE A 189 -0.15 -14.01 9.09
N ILE A 190 0.21 -14.08 10.38
CA ILE A 190 -0.73 -13.91 11.49
C ILE A 190 -1.38 -12.53 11.43
N TYR A 191 -0.60 -11.48 11.14
CA TYR A 191 -1.10 -10.12 11.03
C TYR A 191 -2.09 -9.93 9.86
N VAL A 192 -1.81 -10.54 8.72
CA VAL A 192 -2.71 -10.53 7.55
C VAL A 192 -3.99 -11.31 7.83
N LEU A 193 -3.89 -12.50 8.44
CA LEU A 193 -5.07 -13.31 8.80
C LEU A 193 -5.95 -12.61 9.85
N ALA A 194 -5.35 -11.96 10.84
CA ALA A 194 -6.06 -11.17 11.83
C ALA A 194 -6.78 -9.97 11.18
N GLY A 195 -6.10 -9.24 10.30
CA GLY A 195 -6.71 -8.17 9.52
C GLY A 195 -7.87 -8.67 8.65
N ALA A 196 -7.67 -9.79 7.95
CA ALA A 196 -8.69 -10.39 7.09
C ALA A 196 -9.95 -10.80 7.88
N ALA A 197 -9.79 -11.35 9.08
CA ALA A 197 -10.93 -11.68 9.95
C ALA A 197 -11.70 -10.42 10.38
N ILE A 198 -10.98 -9.34 10.72
CA ILE A 198 -11.57 -8.05 11.11
C ILE A 198 -12.34 -7.43 9.92
N PHE A 199 -11.72 -7.33 8.75
CA PHE A 199 -12.35 -6.70 7.57
C PHE A 199 -13.50 -7.55 7.01
N SER A 200 -13.40 -8.87 7.03
CA SER A 200 -14.50 -9.75 6.61
C SER A 200 -15.72 -9.57 7.52
N ALA A 201 -15.53 -9.43 8.84
CA ALA A 201 -16.61 -9.20 9.78
C ALA A 201 -17.22 -7.78 9.68
N TRP A 202 -16.42 -6.75 9.37
CA TRP A 202 -16.88 -5.36 9.35
C TRP A 202 -17.49 -4.92 8.02
N GLU A 203 -16.93 -5.38 6.91
CA GLU A 203 -17.38 -4.99 5.56
C GLU A 203 -18.28 -6.07 4.92
N GLY A 204 -18.40 -7.24 5.54
CA GLY A 204 -19.15 -8.37 4.98
C GLY A 204 -18.46 -8.99 3.75
N TRP A 205 -17.18 -8.69 3.53
CA TRP A 205 -16.41 -9.23 2.42
C TRP A 205 -16.09 -10.70 2.61
N GLY A 206 -15.88 -11.41 1.50
CA GLY A 206 -15.30 -12.74 1.54
C GLY A 206 -13.94 -12.72 2.27
N PHE A 207 -13.62 -13.82 2.95
CA PHE A 207 -12.34 -13.93 3.66
C PHE A 207 -11.14 -13.80 2.70
N LEU A 208 -11.27 -14.34 1.48
CA LEU A 208 -10.27 -14.20 0.42
C LEU A 208 -10.08 -12.74 0.01
N ASP A 209 -11.19 -12.00 -0.22
CA ASP A 209 -11.15 -10.59 -0.61
C ASP A 209 -10.51 -9.73 0.48
N SER A 210 -10.76 -10.09 1.74
CA SER A 210 -10.16 -9.42 2.91
C SER A 210 -8.65 -9.68 3.00
N ILE A 211 -8.20 -10.92 2.74
CA ILE A 211 -6.77 -11.23 2.63
C ILE A 211 -6.15 -10.44 1.47
N TYR A 212 -6.82 -10.45 0.31
CA TYR A 212 -6.38 -9.75 -0.89
C TYR A 212 -6.21 -8.25 -0.62
N PHE A 213 -7.17 -7.60 0.05
CA PHE A 213 -7.06 -6.21 0.48
C PHE A 213 -5.85 -5.98 1.40
N CYS A 214 -5.68 -6.81 2.45
CA CYS A 214 -4.56 -6.69 3.38
C CYS A 214 -3.21 -6.80 2.67
N VAL A 215 -3.04 -7.82 1.82
CA VAL A 215 -1.78 -8.06 1.10
C VAL A 215 -1.48 -6.96 0.10
N THR A 216 -2.44 -6.59 -0.76
CA THR A 216 -2.25 -5.54 -1.77
C THR A 216 -1.97 -4.16 -1.15
N SER A 217 -2.56 -3.88 0.02
CA SER A 217 -2.31 -2.66 0.78
C SER A 217 -0.91 -2.63 1.39
N LEU A 218 -0.50 -3.70 2.08
CA LEU A 218 0.81 -3.77 2.76
C LEU A 218 1.98 -3.87 1.77
N CYS A 219 1.77 -4.50 0.62
CA CYS A 219 2.73 -4.54 -0.47
C CYS A 219 2.78 -3.24 -1.30
N LYS A 220 1.93 -2.26 -0.99
CA LYS A 220 1.81 -0.98 -1.73
C LYS A 220 1.44 -1.15 -3.20
N ILE A 221 0.66 -2.18 -3.52
CA ILE A 221 0.09 -2.38 -4.85
C ILE A 221 -1.12 -1.46 -5.03
N GLY A 222 -1.99 -1.41 -4.02
CA GLY A 222 -3.08 -0.44 -3.95
C GLY A 222 -4.07 -0.48 -5.12
N MET A 223 -4.63 -1.66 -5.44
CA MET A 223 -5.58 -1.80 -6.55
C MET A 223 -6.86 -0.96 -6.41
N GLY A 224 -7.30 -0.71 -5.16
CA GLY A 224 -8.41 0.20 -4.84
C GLY A 224 -9.80 -0.28 -5.21
N ASP A 225 -9.91 -1.52 -5.68
CA ASP A 225 -11.14 -2.28 -5.88
C ASP A 225 -11.86 -2.57 -4.54
N PHE A 226 -11.09 -2.92 -3.51
CA PHE A 226 -11.57 -3.08 -2.14
C PHE A 226 -10.98 -2.00 -1.24
N VAL A 227 -11.85 -1.16 -0.68
CA VAL A 227 -11.47 -0.14 0.31
C VAL A 227 -12.57 -0.04 1.37
N PRO A 228 -12.23 -0.14 2.67
CA PRO A 228 -13.24 -0.06 3.74
C PRO A 228 -14.02 1.26 3.70
N GLY A 229 -15.30 1.24 4.07
CA GLY A 229 -16.14 2.45 4.11
C GLY A 229 -16.64 2.97 2.75
N THR A 230 -16.25 2.37 1.61
CA THR A 230 -16.79 2.75 0.29
C THR A 230 -18.14 2.11 -0.02
N GLY A 231 -18.63 1.13 0.74
CA GLY A 231 -19.91 0.43 0.48
C GLY A 231 -21.11 0.95 1.27
N THR A 232 -20.91 1.63 2.40
CA THR A 232 -21.99 1.97 3.34
C THR A 232 -22.66 3.30 2.99
N VAL A 233 -23.71 3.26 2.16
CA VAL A 233 -24.57 4.41 1.82
C VAL A 233 -25.54 4.78 2.95
N TYR A 234 -25.75 3.90 3.94
CA TYR A 234 -26.85 4.05 4.90
C TYR A 234 -26.44 4.50 6.32
N ASN A 235 -25.16 4.41 6.71
CA ASN A 235 -24.68 4.77 8.06
C ASN A 235 -23.35 5.55 8.00
N GLU A 236 -23.42 6.88 7.90
CA GLU A 236 -22.23 7.76 7.87
C GLU A 236 -21.31 7.56 9.10
N ALA A 237 -21.91 7.43 10.29
CA ALA A 237 -21.17 7.26 11.55
C ALA A 237 -20.34 5.96 11.61
N GLU A 238 -20.82 4.87 11.01
CA GLU A 238 -20.10 3.60 10.95
C GLU A 238 -19.00 3.61 9.87
N GLY A 239 -19.21 4.33 8.77
CA GLY A 239 -18.19 4.49 7.74
C GLY A 239 -16.93 5.21 8.24
N HIS A 240 -17.12 6.26 9.06
CA HIS A 240 -15.99 7.02 9.62
C HIS A 240 -15.09 6.20 10.53
N SER A 241 -15.66 5.35 11.38
CA SER A 241 -14.89 4.52 12.32
C SER A 241 -14.12 3.40 11.60
N LYS A 242 -14.74 2.77 10.59
CA LYS A 242 -14.09 1.74 9.75
C LYS A 242 -12.87 2.29 9.01
N LEU A 243 -12.97 3.49 8.44
CA LEU A 243 -11.84 4.15 7.75
C LEU A 243 -10.69 4.50 8.68
N VAL A 244 -10.97 5.00 9.89
CA VAL A 244 -9.93 5.32 10.88
C VAL A 244 -9.23 4.04 11.37
N LEU A 245 -9.99 2.97 11.61
CA LEU A 245 -9.40 1.68 12.01
C LEU A 245 -8.57 1.07 10.89
N SER A 246 -9.02 1.21 9.62
CA SER A 246 -8.23 0.82 8.45
C SER A 246 -6.93 1.62 8.34
N TYR A 247 -6.97 2.93 8.58
CA TYR A 247 -5.77 3.77 8.66
C TYR A 247 -4.79 3.26 9.72
N ILE A 248 -5.27 2.96 10.93
CA ILE A 248 -4.43 2.46 12.04
C ILE A 248 -3.82 1.10 11.66
N TYR A 249 -4.62 0.20 11.08
CA TYR A 249 -4.16 -1.09 10.59
C TYR A 249 -3.03 -0.91 9.56
N ILE A 250 -3.26 -0.16 8.48
CA ILE A 250 -2.25 0.05 7.44
C ILE A 250 -0.99 0.72 8.02
N PHE A 251 -1.15 1.75 8.85
CA PHE A 251 -0.02 2.45 9.45
C PHE A 251 0.87 1.53 10.30
N PHE A 252 0.26 0.69 11.14
CA PHE A 252 1.00 -0.30 11.93
C PHE A 252 1.62 -1.40 11.07
N GLY A 253 0.86 -1.92 10.10
CA GLY A 253 1.31 -2.96 9.18
C GLY A 253 2.50 -2.50 8.34
N LEU A 254 2.55 -1.24 7.91
CA LEU A 254 3.72 -0.65 7.25
C LEU A 254 4.96 -0.61 8.16
N GLY A 255 4.77 -0.45 9.48
CA GLY A 255 5.82 -0.63 10.47
C GLY A 255 6.35 -2.07 10.52
N LEU A 256 5.46 -3.07 10.49
CA LEU A 256 5.87 -4.49 10.43
C LEU A 256 6.60 -4.82 9.13
N VAL A 257 6.16 -4.28 7.99
CA VAL A 257 6.86 -4.43 6.72
C VAL A 257 8.25 -3.79 6.78
N ALA A 258 8.38 -2.61 7.39
CA ALA A 258 9.67 -1.96 7.61
C ALA A 258 10.61 -2.80 8.49
N MET A 259 10.09 -3.42 9.55
CA MET A 259 10.84 -4.35 10.39
C MET A 259 11.34 -5.54 9.58
N CYS A 260 10.47 -6.16 8.78
CA CYS A 260 10.84 -7.29 7.92
C CYS A 260 11.92 -6.88 6.92
N TYR A 261 11.79 -5.70 6.29
CA TYR A 261 12.78 -5.15 5.38
C TYR A 261 14.15 -4.99 6.06
N ASN A 262 14.20 -4.42 7.27
CA ASN A 262 15.47 -4.22 7.99
C ASN A 262 16.11 -5.56 8.41
N LEU A 263 15.32 -6.52 8.88
CA LEU A 263 15.83 -7.86 9.24
C LEU A 263 16.34 -8.63 8.02
N MET A 264 15.62 -8.60 6.89
CA MET A 264 16.09 -9.19 5.63
C MET A 264 17.37 -8.51 5.14
N ARG A 265 17.44 -7.17 5.23
CA ARG A 265 18.63 -6.40 4.84
C ARG A 265 19.85 -6.78 5.67
N GLU A 266 19.70 -6.98 6.97
CA GLU A 266 20.78 -7.43 7.84
C GLU A 266 21.26 -8.84 7.47
N GLU A 267 20.33 -9.79 7.25
CA GLU A 267 20.70 -11.16 6.85
C GLU A 267 21.42 -11.20 5.50
N ILE A 268 20.94 -10.43 4.52
CA ILE A 268 21.58 -10.32 3.21
C ILE A 268 22.98 -9.73 3.36
N ARG A 269 23.16 -8.70 4.20
CA ARG A 269 24.46 -8.08 4.43
C ARG A 269 25.47 -9.06 5.02
N GLU A 270 25.06 -9.88 5.99
CA GLU A 270 25.94 -10.91 6.58
C GLU A 270 26.29 -12.00 5.56
N LYS A 271 25.31 -12.49 4.78
CA LYS A 271 25.57 -13.46 3.71
C LYS A 271 26.54 -12.90 2.65
N VAL A 272 26.37 -11.65 2.23
CA VAL A 272 27.28 -10.98 1.29
C VAL A 272 28.68 -10.83 1.87
N LYS A 273 28.78 -10.53 3.18
CA LYS A 273 30.07 -10.42 3.86
C LYS A 273 30.80 -11.77 3.90
N ASN A 274 30.11 -12.85 4.27
CA ASN A 274 30.67 -14.20 4.28
C ASN A 274 31.12 -14.63 2.88
N ILE A 275 30.29 -14.41 1.85
CA ILE A 275 30.64 -14.69 0.45
C ILE A 275 31.90 -13.92 0.03
N ARG A 276 32.03 -12.66 0.45
CA ARG A 276 33.22 -11.85 0.14
C ARG A 276 34.48 -12.37 0.83
N GLU A 277 34.37 -12.84 2.07
CA GLU A 277 35.48 -13.43 2.83
C GLU A 277 35.91 -14.77 2.21
N ASP A 278 34.96 -15.64 1.87
CA ASP A 278 35.22 -16.90 1.17
C ASP A 278 35.89 -16.69 -0.20
N PHE A 279 35.41 -15.68 -0.94
CA PHE A 279 35.99 -15.32 -2.24
C PHE A 279 37.43 -14.80 -2.10
N ALA A 280 37.68 -13.93 -1.12
CA ALA A 280 39.03 -13.41 -0.86
C ALA A 280 39.99 -14.54 -0.48
N GLN A 281 39.55 -15.48 0.34
CA GLN A 281 40.36 -16.65 0.72
C GLN A 281 40.63 -17.56 -0.49
N CYS A 282 39.64 -17.79 -1.36
CA CYS A 282 39.82 -18.56 -2.59
C CYS A 282 40.80 -17.90 -3.58
N VAL A 283 40.77 -16.58 -3.69
CA VAL A 283 41.73 -15.83 -4.53
C VAL A 283 43.15 -15.97 -3.98
N GLU A 284 43.33 -15.87 -2.66
CA GLU A 284 44.66 -16.01 -2.05
C GLU A 284 45.20 -17.45 -2.18
N ASP A 285 44.36 -18.47 -2.00
CA ASP A 285 44.71 -19.87 -2.26
C ASP A 285 45.11 -20.11 -3.72
N THR A 286 44.39 -19.50 -4.66
CA THR A 286 44.71 -19.59 -6.10
C THR A 286 46.06 -18.93 -6.39
N ARG A 287 46.32 -17.76 -5.80
CA ARG A 287 47.58 -17.03 -5.94
C ARG A 287 48.76 -17.85 -5.39
N LEU A 288 48.62 -18.46 -4.21
CA LEU A 288 49.65 -19.30 -3.60
C LEU A 288 49.97 -20.53 -4.46
N ARG A 289 48.93 -21.22 -4.97
CA ARG A 289 49.12 -22.36 -5.89
C ARG A 289 49.84 -21.97 -7.18
N ILE A 290 49.56 -20.79 -7.73
CA ILE A 290 50.27 -20.28 -8.92
C ILE A 290 51.75 -20.05 -8.60
N ILE A 291 52.07 -19.45 -7.44
CA ILE A 291 53.46 -19.21 -7.02
C ILE A 291 54.21 -20.53 -6.83
N GLU A 292 53.62 -21.52 -6.16
CA GLU A 292 54.21 -22.86 -6.00
C GLU A 292 54.46 -23.54 -7.35
N CYS A 293 53.50 -23.44 -8.27
CA CYS A 293 53.65 -24.00 -9.62
C CYS A 293 54.79 -23.31 -10.39
N CYS A 294 54.89 -21.98 -10.30
CA CYS A 294 55.99 -21.22 -10.90
C CYS A 294 57.36 -21.56 -10.30
N LYS A 295 57.46 -21.73 -8.97
CA LYS A 295 58.69 -22.19 -8.32
C LYS A 295 59.10 -23.59 -8.79
N LYS A 296 58.14 -24.52 -8.87
CA LYS A 296 58.39 -25.89 -9.35
C LYS A 296 58.87 -25.93 -10.80
N ILE A 297 58.35 -25.05 -11.66
CA ILE A 297 58.81 -24.92 -13.06
C ILE A 297 60.22 -24.32 -13.14
N ARG A 298 60.59 -23.42 -12.22
CA ARG A 298 61.90 -22.75 -12.21
C ARG A 298 63.06 -23.63 -11.70
N GLY A 299 62.77 -24.83 -11.16
CA GLY A 299 63.81 -25.81 -10.79
C GLY A 299 64.61 -25.45 -9.53
N GLU A 300 64.09 -24.59 -8.66
CA GLU A 300 64.70 -24.30 -7.36
C GLU A 300 64.34 -25.42 -6.36
N GLN A 301 65.12 -26.51 -6.36
CA GLN A 301 65.18 -27.43 -5.22
C GLN A 301 66.02 -26.74 -4.13
N GLU A 302 65.38 -26.19 -3.10
CA GLU A 302 66.09 -25.81 -1.88
C GLU A 302 66.53 -27.11 -1.14
N GLU A 303 67.84 -27.39 -1.20
CA GLU A 303 68.51 -28.31 -0.28
C GLU A 303 68.39 -27.79 1.16
N TYR A 304 67.64 -28.50 1.99
CA TYR A 304 67.72 -28.39 3.45
C TYR A 304 68.27 -29.71 4.00
N TYR A 305 69.54 -29.69 4.42
CA TYR A 305 70.22 -30.70 5.22
C TYR A 305 70.37 -30.21 6.66
#